data_AF-A0A936JUM9-F1
#
_entry.id   AF-A0A936JUM9-F1
#
_cell.length_a   1.000
_cell.length_b   1.000
_cell.length_c   1.000
_cell.angle_alpha   90.00
_cell.angle_beta   90.00
_cell.angle_gamma   90.00
#
_symmetry.space_group_name_H-M   'P 1'
#
loop_
_entity.id
_entity.type
_entity.pdbx_description
1 polymer ?
#
loop_
_entity_poly.entity_id
_entity_poly.type
_entity_poly.pdbx_seq_one_letter_code
_entity_poly.pdbx_strand_id
1 'polypeptide(L)'
;MSNPTPYLPGFSHRLCGRRATSEATRLSTQAKTLDGLAALVARFIPAEVFAPTGDQRERIFPPWVTFIAFLGQVLTRGSVCREAVRRVQSWCIANRQSPPDENSSGYCQARKRLTLDSLRAAHEQISGWIQRHTGEAQCWCGRAVKVLDGCGV
;
A
#
# COMPACT_ATOMS: atom_id res chain seq x y z
N MET A 1 44.27 -41.34 13.46
CA MET A 1 43.50 -40.18 13.95
C MET A 1 42.44 -39.86 12.91
N SER A 2 41.22 -40.38 13.13
CA SER A 2 40.07 -40.21 12.23
C SER A 2 39.61 -38.76 12.24
N ASN A 3 39.46 -38.16 11.06
CA ASN A 3 38.70 -36.94 10.89
C ASN A 3 37.38 -37.29 10.17
N PRO A 4 36.26 -37.46 10.88
CA PRO A 4 34.98 -37.78 10.27
C PRO A 4 34.29 -36.47 9.89
N THR A 5 34.70 -35.85 8.79
CA THR A 5 33.93 -34.74 8.22
C THR A 5 33.24 -35.23 6.95
N PRO A 6 31.91 -35.44 6.96
CA PRO A 6 31.18 -36.12 5.89
C PRO A 6 30.89 -35.19 4.69
N TYR A 7 31.74 -34.19 4.46
CA TYR A 7 31.45 -33.11 3.50
C TYR A 7 32.56 -32.98 2.45
N LEU A 8 32.13 -32.80 1.21
CA LEU A 8 33.00 -32.62 0.05
C LEU A 8 33.85 -31.34 0.21
N PRO A 9 35.16 -31.39 -0.10
CA PRO A 9 36.02 -30.22 -0.06
C PRO A 9 35.46 -29.11 -0.96
N GLY A 10 35.28 -27.91 -0.40
CA GLY A 10 34.80 -26.73 -1.14
C GLY A 10 33.33 -26.33 -0.90
N PHE A 11 32.53 -27.15 -0.22
CA PHE A 11 31.19 -26.75 0.21
C PHE A 11 31.22 -26.12 1.60
N SER A 12 30.77 -24.86 1.72
CA SER A 12 30.73 -24.18 3.03
C SER A 12 29.67 -24.80 3.95
N HIS A 13 30.02 -25.03 5.22
CA HIS A 13 29.11 -25.47 6.29
C HIS A 13 28.05 -24.41 6.67
N ARG A 14 28.08 -23.23 6.03
CA ARG A 14 27.18 -22.11 6.26
C ARG A 14 26.04 -22.05 5.24
N LEU A 15 25.67 -23.17 4.63
CA LEU A 15 24.44 -23.30 3.84
C LEU A 15 23.21 -23.40 4.76
N CYS A 16 23.13 -22.50 5.76
CA CYS A 16 21.93 -22.31 6.55
C CYS A 16 20.95 -21.46 5.74
N GLY A 17 20.23 -22.11 4.82
CA GLY A 17 18.87 -21.75 4.41
C GLY A 17 18.67 -20.42 3.70
N ARG A 18 17.51 -20.26 3.05
CA ARG A 18 17.03 -18.96 2.58
C ARG A 18 17.18 -17.94 3.70
N ARG A 19 17.80 -16.78 3.40
CA ARG A 19 17.83 -15.59 4.27
C ARG A 19 16.45 -15.45 4.89
N ALA A 20 16.35 -15.53 6.22
CA ALA A 20 15.10 -15.29 6.92
C ALA A 20 14.59 -13.94 6.41
N THR A 21 13.46 -13.96 5.69
CA THR A 21 12.76 -12.75 5.28
C THR A 21 12.64 -11.91 6.54
N SER A 22 13.27 -10.74 6.55
CA SER A 22 13.20 -9.88 7.73
C SER A 22 11.73 -9.66 8.08
N GLU A 23 11.42 -9.44 9.35
CA GLU A 23 10.06 -9.08 9.77
C GLU A 23 9.52 -7.92 8.92
N ALA A 24 10.36 -6.94 8.59
CA ALA A 24 10.07 -5.88 7.62
C ALA A 24 9.74 -6.38 6.20
N THR A 25 10.38 -7.45 5.71
CA THR A 25 10.05 -8.08 4.42
C THR A 25 8.73 -8.85 4.50
N ARG A 26 8.44 -9.54 5.61
CA ARG A 26 7.16 -10.25 5.83
C ARG A 26 6.00 -9.27 5.95
N LEU A 27 6.17 -8.19 6.72
CA LEU A 27 5.23 -7.08 6.84
C LEU A 27 5.05 -6.36 5.49
N SER A 28 6.13 -6.14 4.72
CA SER A 28 6.07 -5.62 3.35
C SER A 28 5.31 -6.55 2.40
N THR A 29 5.37 -7.87 2.61
CA THR A 29 4.66 -8.85 1.78
C THR A 29 3.20 -9.01 2.21
N GLN A 30 2.87 -8.84 3.49
CA GLN A 30 1.48 -8.82 3.99
C GLN A 30 0.76 -7.49 3.68
N ALA A 31 1.49 -6.37 3.68
CA ALA A 31 0.96 -5.08 3.27
C ALA A 31 0.68 -5.00 1.75
N LYS A 32 1.18 -5.95 0.94
CA LYS A 32 1.11 -5.91 -0.53
C LYS A 32 -0.26 -6.18 -1.16
N THR A 33 -1.27 -6.67 -0.44
CA THR A 33 -2.50 -7.09 -1.13
C THR A 33 -3.79 -6.60 -0.52
N LEU A 34 -3.85 -5.33 -0.11
CA LEU A 34 -5.12 -4.60 -0.24
C LEU A 34 -5.29 -4.25 -1.71
N ASP A 35 -5.45 -5.32 -2.52
CA ASP A 35 -5.52 -5.39 -3.97
C ASP A 35 -4.55 -4.44 -4.68
N GLY A 36 -3.31 -4.84 -5.03
CA GLY A 36 -2.37 -4.18 -5.97
C GLY A 36 -2.12 -2.66 -5.83
N LEU A 37 -3.17 -1.85 -5.88
CA LEU A 37 -3.33 -0.47 -5.46
C LEU A 37 -2.58 -0.11 -4.18
N ALA A 38 -2.70 -0.86 -3.07
CA ALA A 38 -1.91 -0.54 -1.87
C ALA A 38 -0.40 -0.52 -2.16
N ALA A 39 0.10 -1.54 -2.86
CA ALA A 39 1.50 -1.65 -3.23
C ALA A 39 1.92 -0.58 -4.25
N LEU A 40 1.04 -0.24 -5.20
CA LEU A 40 1.26 0.81 -6.18
C LEU A 40 1.33 2.20 -5.53
N VAL A 41 0.38 2.50 -4.64
CA VAL A 41 0.25 3.79 -3.98
C VAL A 41 1.38 4.00 -2.97
N ALA A 42 1.79 2.95 -2.24
CA ALA A 42 2.91 3.00 -1.30
C ALA A 42 4.24 3.41 -1.96
N ARG A 43 4.38 3.30 -3.29
CA ARG A 43 5.55 3.80 -4.03
C ARG A 43 5.65 5.33 -4.03
N PHE A 44 4.52 6.01 -3.89
CA PHE A 44 4.41 7.46 -4.05
C PHE A 44 4.00 8.17 -2.76
N ILE A 45 3.20 7.50 -1.94
CA ILE A 45 2.60 8.05 -0.74
C ILE A 45 3.04 7.19 0.45
N PRO A 46 3.91 7.69 1.34
CA PRO A 46 4.29 7.00 2.56
C PRO A 46 3.06 6.73 3.43
N ALA A 47 2.96 5.54 4.03
CA ALA A 47 1.85 5.19 4.91
C ALA A 47 1.83 6.06 6.19
N GLU A 48 2.97 6.64 6.55
CA GLU A 48 3.19 7.52 7.67
C GLU A 48 2.39 8.82 7.58
N VAL A 49 2.00 9.24 6.36
CA VAL A 49 1.07 10.35 6.14
C VAL A 49 -0.29 10.10 6.81
N PHE A 50 -0.63 8.83 6.97
CA PHE A 50 -1.83 8.35 7.63
C PHE A 50 -1.52 7.71 9.00
N ALA A 51 -0.33 7.95 9.56
CA ALA A 51 -0.01 7.49 10.89
C ALA A 51 -0.98 8.12 11.91
N PRO A 52 -1.42 7.37 12.92
CA PRO A 52 -2.25 7.91 13.97
C PRO A 52 -1.47 8.99 14.73
N THR A 53 -2.09 10.15 14.93
CA THR A 53 -1.56 11.20 15.80
C THR A 53 -1.91 10.79 17.25
N GLY A 54 -1.00 10.08 17.92
CA GLY A 54 -1.12 9.68 19.32
C GLY A 54 -1.44 8.21 19.59
N ASP A 55 -1.60 7.87 20.88
CA ASP A 55 -1.81 6.51 21.38
C ASP A 55 -3.26 6.06 21.11
N GLN A 56 -3.50 5.58 19.90
CA GLN A 56 -4.83 5.16 19.46
C GLN A 56 -4.99 3.64 19.53
N ARG A 57 -6.20 3.22 19.96
CA ARG A 57 -6.67 1.84 19.91
C ARG A 57 -6.39 1.21 18.55
N GLU A 58 -6.05 -0.08 18.55
CA GLU A 58 -6.03 -0.91 17.36
C GLU A 58 -7.43 -0.90 16.72
N ARG A 59 -7.52 -0.48 15.45
CA ARG A 59 -8.78 -0.34 14.71
C ARG A 59 -8.84 -1.38 13.61
N ILE A 60 -10.05 -1.90 13.37
CA ILE A 60 -10.38 -2.76 12.23
C ILE A 60 -10.10 -2.05 10.89
N PHE A 61 -10.35 -0.73 10.84
CA PHE A 61 -10.02 0.13 9.71
C PHE A 61 -9.01 1.20 10.13
N PRO A 62 -7.70 0.89 10.09
CA PRO A 62 -6.65 1.88 10.27
C PRO A 62 -6.72 2.98 9.19
N PRO A 63 -6.18 4.18 9.43
CA PRO A 63 -6.30 5.28 8.48
C PRO A 63 -5.71 4.95 7.10
N TRP A 64 -4.53 4.30 7.02
CA TRP A 64 -3.94 3.84 5.75
C TRP A 64 -4.86 2.87 4.99
N VAL A 65 -5.36 1.82 5.66
CA VAL A 65 -6.28 0.85 5.08
C VAL A 65 -7.56 1.54 4.58
N THR A 66 -8.09 2.46 5.37
CA THR A 66 -9.28 3.26 5.04
C THR A 66 -9.03 4.10 3.79
N PHE A 67 -7.88 4.76 3.70
CA PHE A 67 -7.50 5.56 2.55
C PHE A 67 -7.41 4.71 1.27
N ILE A 68 -6.74 3.56 1.31
CA ILE A 68 -6.62 2.68 0.13
C ILE A 68 -7.99 2.14 -0.29
N ALA A 69 -8.83 1.70 0.66
CA ALA A 69 -10.18 1.22 0.36
C ALA A 69 -11.04 2.33 -0.26
N PHE A 70 -10.94 3.56 0.27
CA PHE A 70 -11.64 4.72 -0.26
C PHE A 70 -11.15 5.12 -1.66
N LEU A 71 -9.84 5.11 -1.88
CA LEU A 71 -9.27 5.38 -3.19
C LEU A 71 -9.75 4.35 -4.22
N GLY A 72 -9.74 3.06 -3.87
CA GLY A 72 -10.29 2.01 -4.73
C GLY A 72 -11.78 2.21 -5.03
N GLN A 73 -12.55 2.66 -4.04
CA GLN A 73 -13.96 3.03 -4.23
C GLN A 73 -14.11 4.19 -5.22
N VAL A 74 -13.31 5.26 -5.10
CA VAL A 74 -13.38 6.44 -5.97
C VAL A 74 -12.96 6.13 -7.41
N LEU A 75 -11.93 5.30 -7.58
CA LEU A 75 -11.44 4.90 -8.91
C LEU A 75 -12.42 3.97 -9.64
N THR A 76 -13.36 3.34 -8.93
CA THR A 76 -14.33 2.41 -9.51
C THR A 76 -15.67 3.12 -9.69
N ARG A 77 -16.07 3.36 -10.94
CA ARG A 77 -17.35 4.01 -11.25
C ARG A 77 -18.52 3.25 -10.61
N GLY A 78 -19.40 3.97 -9.91
CA GLY A 78 -20.60 3.38 -9.27
C GLY A 78 -20.33 2.53 -8.02
N SER A 79 -19.11 2.53 -7.47
CA SER A 79 -18.77 1.68 -6.34
C SER A 79 -19.43 2.11 -5.01
N VAL A 80 -20.11 1.16 -4.39
CA VAL A 80 -20.77 1.32 -3.08
C VAL A 80 -19.83 0.97 -1.92
N CYS A 81 -20.14 1.46 -0.72
CA CYS A 81 -19.30 1.21 0.46
C CYS A 81 -19.10 -0.28 0.78
N ARG A 82 -20.07 -1.15 0.46
CA ARG A 82 -19.95 -2.60 0.64
C ARG A 82 -18.81 -3.21 -0.19
N GLU A 83 -18.58 -2.71 -1.40
CA GLU A 83 -17.47 -3.20 -2.25
C GLU A 83 -16.11 -2.82 -1.67
N ALA A 84 -15.99 -1.63 -1.07
CA ALA A 84 -14.79 -1.24 -0.33
C ALA A 84 -14.55 -2.14 0.89
N VAL A 85 -15.61 -2.52 1.63
CA VAL A 85 -15.50 -3.47 2.74
C VAL A 85 -15.08 -4.85 2.24
N ARG A 86 -15.68 -5.36 1.16
CA ARG A 86 -15.31 -6.66 0.56
C ARG A 86 -13.84 -6.70 0.15
N ARG A 87 -13.31 -5.61 -0.41
CA ARG A 87 -11.88 -5.46 -0.71
C ARG A 87 -11.00 -5.60 0.53
N VAL A 88 -11.41 -4.97 1.64
CA VAL A 88 -10.70 -5.10 2.92
C VAL A 88 -10.83 -6.51 3.50
N GLN A 89 -12.01 -7.14 3.41
CA GLN A 89 -12.22 -8.54 3.83
C GLN A 89 -11.32 -9.51 3.06
N SER A 90 -11.28 -9.40 1.73
CA SER A 90 -10.41 -10.20 0.85
C SER A 90 -8.94 -10.03 1.24
N TRP A 91 -8.51 -8.81 1.54
CA TRP A 91 -7.16 -8.55 2.03
C TRP A 91 -6.88 -9.21 3.39
N CYS A 92 -7.79 -9.09 4.36
CA CYS A 92 -7.64 -9.73 5.67
C CYS A 92 -7.52 -11.26 5.51
N ILE A 93 -8.41 -11.88 4.71
CA ILE A 93 -8.41 -13.32 4.46
C ILE A 93 -7.09 -13.76 3.80
N ALA A 94 -6.63 -13.04 2.77
CA ALA A 94 -5.36 -13.32 2.12
C ALA A 94 -4.16 -13.24 3.08
N ASN A 95 -4.26 -12.39 4.11
CA ASN A 95 -3.24 -12.23 5.14
C ASN A 95 -3.43 -13.10 6.38
N ARG A 96 -4.41 -14.02 6.37
CA ARG A 96 -4.78 -14.87 7.50
C ARG A 96 -5.15 -14.08 8.75
N GLN A 97 -5.76 -12.91 8.56
CA GLN A 97 -6.33 -12.07 9.61
C GLN A 97 -7.84 -12.27 9.65
N SER A 98 -8.46 -11.98 10.80
CA SER A 98 -9.92 -11.98 10.91
C SER A 98 -10.50 -10.87 10.05
N PRO A 99 -11.36 -11.17 9.06
CA PRO A 99 -12.00 -10.14 8.26
C PRO A 99 -12.99 -9.32 9.11
N PRO A 100 -13.22 -8.04 8.77
CA PRO A 100 -14.32 -7.26 9.34
C PRO A 100 -15.68 -7.85 8.97
N ASP A 101 -16.71 -7.51 9.75
CA ASP A 101 -18.10 -7.81 9.39
C ASP A 101 -18.50 -7.20 8.04
N GLU A 102 -19.52 -7.78 7.39
CA GLU A 102 -20.04 -7.27 6.11
C GLU A 102 -20.70 -5.88 6.25
N ASN A 103 -21.00 -5.45 7.47
CA ASN A 103 -21.59 -4.14 7.74
C ASN A 103 -20.61 -2.99 7.38
N SER A 104 -21.03 -2.14 6.44
CA SER A 104 -20.25 -0.99 5.99
C SER A 104 -20.15 0.19 6.98
N SER A 105 -20.90 0.16 8.09
CA SER A 105 -20.92 1.26 9.07
C SER A 105 -19.53 1.59 9.65
N GLY A 106 -18.74 0.56 10.01
CA GLY A 106 -17.38 0.74 10.53
C GLY A 106 -16.45 1.41 9.51
N TYR A 107 -16.52 0.99 8.25
CA TYR A 107 -15.80 1.62 7.14
C TYR A 107 -16.26 3.06 6.90
N CYS A 108 -17.56 3.32 6.85
CA CYS A 108 -18.11 4.67 6.67
C CYS A 108 -17.66 5.63 7.77
N GLN A 109 -17.64 5.18 9.03
CA GLN A 109 -17.11 5.96 10.14
C GLN A 109 -15.61 6.20 10.01
N ALA A 110 -14.84 5.18 9.62
CA ALA A 110 -13.40 5.33 9.39
C ALA A 110 -13.11 6.34 8.28
N ARG A 111 -13.85 6.27 7.17
CA ARG A 111 -13.72 7.21 6.05
C ARG A 111 -14.00 8.65 6.48
N LYS A 112 -15.00 8.89 7.32
CA LYS A 112 -15.30 10.21 7.89
C LYS A 112 -14.18 10.76 8.79
N ARG A 113 -13.32 9.90 9.35
CA ARG A 113 -12.19 10.30 10.19
C ARG A 113 -10.94 10.69 9.39
N LEU A 114 -10.91 10.43 8.08
CA LEU A 114 -9.81 10.90 7.23
C LEU A 114 -9.85 12.43 7.18
N THR A 115 -8.79 13.07 7.66
CA THR A 115 -8.70 14.53 7.69
C THR A 115 -8.31 15.05 6.32
N LEU A 116 -8.79 16.25 5.97
CA LEU A 116 -8.38 16.91 4.74
C LEU A 116 -6.86 17.13 4.70
N ASP A 117 -6.23 17.41 5.84
CA ASP A 117 -4.78 17.61 5.93
C ASP A 117 -3.99 16.34 5.57
N SER A 118 -4.43 15.16 6.04
CA SER A 118 -3.80 13.89 5.64
C SER A 118 -3.93 13.63 4.14
N LEU A 119 -5.08 13.97 3.54
CA LEU A 119 -5.31 13.83 2.10
C LEU A 119 -4.48 14.83 1.28
N ARG A 120 -4.32 16.07 1.76
CA ARG A 120 -3.45 17.08 1.15
C ARG A 120 -1.99 16.69 1.22
N ALA A 121 -1.51 16.22 2.38
CA ALA A 121 -0.16 15.70 2.51
C ALA A 121 0.09 14.53 1.56
N ALA A 122 -0.87 13.61 1.42
CA ALA A 122 -0.79 12.51 0.46
C ALA A 122 -0.72 13.02 -1.00
N HIS A 123 -1.51 14.03 -1.34
CA HIS A 123 -1.48 14.69 -2.64
C HIS A 123 -0.14 15.39 -2.92
N GLU A 124 0.46 16.05 -1.93
CA GLU A 124 1.76 16.70 -2.06
C GLU A 124 2.89 15.69 -2.29
N GLN A 125 2.86 14.53 -1.62
CA GLN A 125 3.85 13.46 -1.81
C GLN A 125 3.84 12.93 -3.24
N ILE A 126 2.66 12.60 -3.78
CA ILE A 126 2.55 12.12 -5.16
C ILE A 126 2.89 13.22 -6.17
N SER A 127 2.46 14.46 -5.93
CA SER A 127 2.75 15.59 -6.82
C SER A 127 4.24 15.90 -6.86
N GLY A 128 4.92 15.91 -5.71
CA GLY A 128 6.36 16.09 -5.62
C GLY A 128 7.13 14.93 -6.27
N TRP A 129 6.64 13.69 -6.13
CA TRP A 129 7.21 12.55 -6.85
C TRP A 129 7.10 12.74 -8.37
N ILE A 130 5.91 13.09 -8.88
CA ILE A 130 5.68 13.34 -10.32
C ILE A 130 6.61 14.45 -10.80
N GLN A 131 6.61 15.61 -10.15
CA GLN A 131 7.42 16.77 -10.55
C GLN A 131 8.92 16.45 -10.66
N ARG A 132 9.48 15.67 -9.72
CA ARG A 132 10.90 15.27 -9.77
C ARG A 132 11.23 14.30 -10.91
N HIS A 133 10.24 13.57 -11.41
CA HIS A 133 10.41 12.59 -12.48
C HIS A 133 9.85 13.10 -13.82
N THR A 134 9.35 14.34 -13.86
CA THR A 134 8.93 15.01 -15.10
C THR A 134 10.14 15.68 -15.74
N GLY A 135 10.67 15.09 -16.82
CA GLY A 135 11.75 15.66 -17.62
C GLY A 135 11.25 16.61 -18.72
N GLU A 136 12.17 17.32 -19.38
CA GLU A 136 11.83 18.24 -20.49
C GLU A 136 11.03 17.56 -21.62
N ALA A 137 11.30 16.28 -21.89
CA ALA A 137 10.59 15.51 -22.91
C ALA A 137 9.09 15.30 -22.59
N GLN A 138 8.68 15.48 -21.34
CA GLN A 138 7.28 15.42 -20.90
C GLN A 138 6.63 16.81 -20.80
N CYS A 139 7.40 17.88 -21.03
CA CYS A 139 6.90 19.23 -21.17
C CYS A 139 6.49 19.48 -22.63
N TRP A 140 5.29 20.03 -22.85
CA TRP A 140 4.87 20.42 -24.19
C TRP A 140 5.44 21.81 -24.52
N CYS A 141 6.37 21.88 -25.47
CA CYS A 141 7.06 23.13 -25.85
C CYS A 141 7.69 23.86 -24.64
N GLY A 142 8.30 23.10 -23.72
CA GLY A 142 8.89 23.65 -22.49
C GLY A 142 7.89 24.06 -21.41
N ARG A 143 6.58 23.76 -21.59
CA ARG A 143 5.52 24.06 -20.62
C ARG A 143 5.04 22.79 -19.93
N ALA A 144 4.77 22.91 -18.63
CA ALA A 144 4.18 21.84 -17.84
C ALA A 144 2.77 21.51 -18.33
N VAL A 145 2.55 20.26 -18.72
CA VAL A 145 1.23 19.75 -19.12
C VAL A 145 0.43 19.42 -17.84
N LYS A 146 -0.73 20.06 -17.67
CA LYS A 146 -1.60 19.86 -16.48
C LYS A 146 -2.83 19.01 -16.79
N VAL A 147 -3.33 19.11 -18.02
CA VAL A 147 -4.50 18.38 -18.51
C VAL A 147 -4.19 17.91 -19.92
N LEU A 148 -4.40 16.62 -20.17
CA LEU A 148 -4.46 16.05 -21.51
C LEU A 148 -5.93 15.78 -21.78
N ASP A 149 -6.57 16.66 -22.54
CA ASP A 149 -7.91 16.39 -23.04
C ASP A 149 -7.78 15.53 -24.29
N GLY A 150 -8.07 14.24 -24.14
CA GLY A 150 -8.06 13.30 -25.25
C GLY A 150 -9.37 13.42 -26.03
N CYS A 151 -9.38 14.20 -27.10
CA CYS A 151 -10.41 14.04 -28.13
C CYS A 151 -10.12 12.73 -28.86
N GLY A 152 -10.84 11.67 -28.48
CA GLY A 152 -10.79 10.39 -29.19
C GLY A 152 -11.32 10.56 -30.61
N VAL A 153 -10.60 9.99 -31.58
CA VAL A 153 -11.12 9.62 -32.90
C VAL A 153 -11.59 8.16 -32.82
#